data_AF-A0A561WYF8-F1
#
_entry.id   AF-A0A561WYF8-F1
#
_cell.length_a   1.000
_cell.length_b   1.000
_cell.length_c   1.000
_cell.angle_alpha   90.00
_cell.angle_beta   90.00
_cell.angle_gamma   90.00
#
_symmetry.space_group_name_H-M   'P 1'
#
loop_
_entity.id
_entity.type
_entity.pdbx_description
1 polymer ?
#
loop_
_entity_poly.entity_id
_entity_poly.type
_entity_poly.pdbx_seq_one_letter_code
_entity_poly.pdbx_strand_id
1 'polypeptide(L)'
;MVIVFYIVVLVASAVALLGVAVTSFATTSVVDRVLAAFFAVCAAGNAWHLIATGATRGVVFVPAFFVPFYAGYKLYQGFRHREKRRADRDAAKRALVAAEEWRASRRW
;
A
#
# COMPACT_ATOMS: atom_id res chain seq x y z
N MET A 1 9.19 -26.55 0.24
CA MET A 1 8.60 -25.52 1.15
C MET A 1 8.83 -24.09 0.67
N VAL A 2 10.05 -23.70 0.27
CA VAL A 2 10.37 -22.32 -0.15
C VAL A 2 9.47 -21.77 -1.28
N ILE A 3 9.14 -22.58 -2.29
CA ILE A 3 8.27 -22.17 -3.40
C ILE A 3 6.84 -21.88 -2.98
N VAL A 4 6.29 -22.68 -2.06
CA VAL A 4 4.94 -22.45 -1.53
C VAL A 4 4.89 -21.11 -0.81
N PHE A 5 5.90 -20.82 0.02
CA PHE A 5 6.03 -19.52 0.68
C PHE A 5 6.13 -18.38 -0.35
N TYR A 6 6.92 -18.55 -1.41
CA TYR A 6 7.06 -17.55 -2.47
C TYR A 6 5.74 -17.30 -3.21
N ILE A 7 4.97 -18.34 -3.53
CA ILE A 7 3.64 -18.22 -4.14
C ILE A 7 2.69 -17.43 -3.23
N VAL A 8 2.66 -17.75 -1.93
CA VAL A 8 1.83 -17.01 -0.96
C VAL A 8 2.21 -15.53 -0.91
N VAL A 9 3.51 -15.22 -0.91
CA VAL A 9 4.01 -13.84 -0.93
C VAL A 9 3.59 -13.11 -2.21
N LEU A 10 3.66 -13.76 -3.37
CA LEU A 10 3.21 -13.19 -4.64
C LEU A 10 1.70 -12.90 -4.65
N VAL A 11 0.89 -13.85 -4.17
CA VAL A 11 -0.56 -13.68 -4.07
C VAL A 11 -0.91 -12.54 -3.10
N ALA A 12 -0.28 -12.50 -1.92
CA ALA A 12 -0.48 -11.41 -0.96
C ALA A 12 -0.09 -10.04 -1.54
N SER A 13 1.03 -9.99 -2.28
CA SER A 13 1.48 -8.77 -2.96
C SER A 13 0.52 -8.32 -4.06
N ALA A 14 -0.04 -9.27 -4.83
CA ALA A 14 -1.03 -8.97 -5.85
C ALA A 14 -2.30 -8.36 -5.24
N VAL A 15 -2.81 -8.94 -4.15
CA VAL A 15 -3.99 -8.43 -3.43
C VAL A 15 -3.71 -7.03 -2.86
N ALA A 16 -2.55 -6.82 -2.24
CA ALA A 16 -2.17 -5.52 -1.69
C ALA A 16 -2.09 -4.45 -2.78
N LEU A 17 -1.46 -4.75 -3.91
CA LEU A 17 -1.30 -3.81 -5.02
C LEU A 17 -2.64 -3.53 -5.75
N LEU A 18 -3.51 -4.54 -5.91
CA LEU A 18 -4.88 -4.32 -6.38
C LEU A 18 -5.65 -3.41 -5.43
N GLY A 19 -5.53 -3.63 -4.12
CA GLY A 19 -6.10 -2.75 -3.11
C GLY A 19 -5.62 -1.31 -3.27
N VAL A 20 -4.32 -1.09 -3.45
CA VAL A 20 -3.74 0.23 -3.71
C VAL A 20 -4.28 0.84 -5.01
N ALA A 21 -4.35 0.06 -6.09
CA ALA A 21 -4.86 0.50 -7.38
C ALA A 21 -6.34 0.92 -7.31
N VAL A 22 -7.18 0.22 -6.54
CA VAL A 22 -8.61 0.51 -6.42
C VAL A 22 -8.89 1.66 -5.44
N THR A 23 -8.21 1.69 -4.29
CA THR A 23 -8.60 2.56 -3.16
C THR A 23 -7.86 3.90 -3.08
N SER A 24 -6.86 4.13 -3.95
CA SER A 24 -5.94 5.29 -3.85
C SER A 24 -5.24 5.38 -2.48
N PHE A 25 -5.15 4.27 -1.75
CA PHE A 25 -4.71 4.24 -0.35
C PHE A 25 -3.29 4.81 -0.17
N ALA A 26 -2.38 4.54 -1.11
CA ALA A 26 -0.99 4.97 -1.06
C ALA A 26 -0.69 6.20 -1.92
N THR A 27 -1.49 6.44 -2.95
CA THR A 27 -1.20 7.42 -4.01
C THR A 27 -2.49 7.86 -4.69
N THR A 28 -2.57 9.15 -5.01
CA THR A 28 -3.65 9.76 -5.80
C THR A 28 -3.31 9.82 -7.29
N SER A 29 -2.05 9.55 -7.67
CA SER A 29 -1.59 9.59 -9.05
C SER A 29 -2.16 8.41 -9.85
N VAL A 30 -2.76 8.69 -11.00
CA VAL A 30 -3.29 7.66 -11.92
C VAL A 30 -2.17 6.74 -12.41
N VAL A 31 -0.99 7.30 -12.70
CA VAL A 31 0.18 6.55 -13.18
C VAL A 31 0.60 5.49 -12.16
N ASP A 32 0.68 5.87 -10.88
CA ASP A 32 1.05 4.95 -9.81
C ASP A 32 0.01 3.83 -9.62
N ARG A 33 -1.28 4.15 -9.80
CA ARG A 33 -2.37 3.17 -9.68
C ARG A 33 -2.34 2.17 -10.83
N VAL A 34 -2.07 2.63 -12.06
CA VAL A 34 -1.86 1.76 -13.22
C VAL A 34 -0.62 0.90 -13.03
N LEU A 35 0.47 1.46 -12.51
CA LEU A 35 1.69 0.71 -12.22
C LEU A 35 1.45 -0.35 -11.14
N ALA A 36 0.67 -0.03 -10.09
CA ALA A 36 0.26 -1.00 -9.07
C ALA A 36 -0.62 -2.12 -9.66
N ALA A 37 -1.58 -1.79 -10.54
CA ALA A 37 -2.40 -2.78 -11.23
C ALA A 37 -1.54 -3.69 -12.13
N PHE A 38 -0.60 -3.12 -12.88
CA PHE A 38 0.33 -3.87 -13.71
C PHE A 38 1.17 -4.87 -12.89
N PHE A 39 1.79 -4.40 -11.81
CA PHE A 39 2.58 -5.28 -10.93
C PHE A 39 1.71 -6.34 -10.21
N ALA A 40 0.46 -6.02 -9.88
CA ALA A 40 -0.47 -7.01 -9.33
C ALA A 40 -0.78 -8.12 -10.34
N VAL A 41 -1.03 -7.77 -11.60
CA VAL A 41 -1.26 -8.75 -12.68
C VAL A 41 0.00 -9.58 -12.92
N CYS A 42 1.18 -8.97 -12.95
CA CYS A 42 2.44 -9.70 -13.08
C CYS A 42 2.66 -10.68 -11.91
N ALA A 43 2.35 -10.28 -10.67
CA ALA A 43 2.48 -11.16 -9.51
C ALA A 43 1.49 -12.33 -9.55
N ALA A 44 0.23 -12.06 -9.89
CA ALA A 44 -0.80 -13.08 -10.06
C ALA A 44 -0.45 -14.07 -11.19
N GLY A 45 0.02 -13.55 -12.33
CA GLY A 45 0.47 -14.37 -13.46
C GLY A 45 1.65 -15.27 -13.12
N ASN A 46 2.64 -14.75 -12.37
CA ASN A 46 3.77 -15.57 -11.91
C ASN A 46 3.35 -16.61 -10.86
N ALA A 47 2.47 -16.25 -9.93
CA ALA A 47 1.93 -17.20 -8.96
C ALA A 47 1.17 -18.34 -9.66
N TRP A 48 0.29 -18.00 -10.61
CA TRP A 48 -0.44 -18.97 -11.42
C TRP A 48 0.52 -19.88 -12.20
N HIS A 49 1.52 -19.30 -12.87
CA HIS A 49 2.51 -20.06 -13.63
C HIS A 49 3.29 -21.06 -12.75
N LEU A 50 3.72 -20.64 -11.55
CA LEU A 50 4.42 -21.50 -10.60
C LEU A 50 3.53 -22.62 -10.05
N ILE A 51 2.25 -22.32 -9.80
CA ILE A 51 1.26 -23.33 -9.38
C ILE A 51 1.03 -24.34 -10.51
N ALA A 52 0.83 -23.87 -11.73
CA ALA A 52 0.48 -24.72 -12.88
C ALA A 52 1.63 -25.61 -13.35
N THR A 53 2.87 -25.10 -13.30
CA THR A 53 4.03 -25.85 -13.79
C THR A 53 4.70 -26.70 -12.71
N GLY A 54 4.41 -26.45 -11.43
CA GLY A 54 5.12 -27.07 -10.31
C GLY A 54 6.64 -26.83 -10.34
N ALA A 55 7.11 -25.92 -11.19
CA ALA A 55 8.51 -25.77 -11.52
C ALA A 55 9.25 -25.12 -10.36
N THR A 56 10.19 -25.85 -9.78
CA THR A 56 11.09 -25.33 -8.73
C THR A 56 12.18 -24.40 -9.29
N ARG A 57 12.36 -24.42 -10.62
CA ARG A 57 13.37 -23.65 -11.37
C ARG A 57 12.77 -22.97 -12.62
N GLY A 58 11.47 -22.69 -12.62
CA GLY A 58 10.83 -21.95 -13.70
C GLY A 58 11.37 -20.52 -13.80
N VAL A 59 11.40 -19.96 -15.01
CA VAL A 59 11.83 -18.58 -15.25
C VAL A 59 10.88 -17.64 -14.53
N VAL A 60 11.27 -17.20 -13.33
CA VAL A 60 10.58 -16.15 -12.60
C VAL A 60 10.80 -14.87 -13.39
N PHE A 61 9.73 -14.19 -13.77
CA PHE A 61 9.84 -12.88 -14.40
C PHE A 61 10.64 -11.97 -13.45
N VAL A 62 11.84 -11.51 -13.83
CA VAL A 62 12.75 -10.73 -12.96
C VAL A 62 12.06 -9.56 -12.24
N PRO A 63 11.12 -8.81 -12.86
CA PRO A 63 10.33 -7.80 -12.17
C PRO A 63 9.46 -8.32 -11.01
N ALA A 64 9.01 -9.58 -11.06
CA ALA A 64 8.16 -10.21 -10.04
C ALA A 64 8.87 -10.33 -8.69
N PHE A 65 10.20 -10.45 -8.70
CA PHE A 65 11.00 -10.47 -7.46
C PHE A 65 10.88 -9.16 -6.67
N PHE A 66 10.70 -8.03 -7.37
CA PHE A 66 10.57 -6.71 -6.75
C PHE A 66 9.14 -6.36 -6.34
N VAL A 67 8.13 -7.14 -6.75
CA VAL A 67 6.72 -6.88 -6.45
C VAL A 67 6.45 -6.80 -4.94
N PRO A 68 6.95 -7.72 -4.08
CA PRO A 68 6.71 -7.63 -2.63
C PRO A 68 7.30 -6.36 -2.01
N PHE A 69 8.48 -5.93 -2.47
CA PHE A 69 9.11 -4.69 -2.02
C PHE A 69 8.30 -3.46 -2.43
N TYR A 70 7.83 -3.43 -3.68
CA TYR A 70 6.97 -2.35 -4.18
C TYR A 70 5.62 -2.29 -3.44
N ALA A 71 5.01 -3.45 -3.17
CA ALA A 71 3.78 -3.56 -2.39
C ALA A 71 3.97 -3.04 -0.96
N GLY A 72 5.04 -3.47 -0.28
CA GLY A 72 5.39 -3.01 1.06
C GLY A 72 5.62 -1.50 1.11
N TYR A 73 6.33 -0.94 0.12
CA TYR A 73 6.56 0.50 0.03
C TYR A 73 5.26 1.30 -0.10
N LYS A 74 4.33 0.86 -0.97
CA LYS A 74 3.03 1.53 -1.13
C LYS A 74 2.18 1.41 0.14
N LEU A 75 2.15 0.25 0.79
CA LEU A 75 1.43 0.08 2.06
C LEU A 75 1.98 1.04 3.14
N TYR A 76 3.30 1.12 3.28
CA TYR A 76 3.94 2.04 4.21
C TYR A 76 3.56 3.50 3.93
N GLN A 77 3.60 3.93 2.66
CA GLN A 77 3.18 5.29 2.29
C GLN A 77 1.73 5.58 2.64
N GLY A 78 0.82 4.62 2.45
CA GLY A 78 -0.59 4.77 2.78
C GLY A 78 -0.84 4.90 4.28
N PHE A 79 -0.18 4.07 5.11
CA PHE A 79 -0.24 4.21 6.57
C PHE A 79 0.31 5.55 7.04
N ARG A 80 1.47 5.97 6.51
CA ARG A 80 2.07 7.26 6.84
C ARG A 80 1.19 8.45 6.45
N HIS A 81 0.49 8.38 5.31
CA HIS A 81 -0.49 9.41 4.94
C HIS A 81 -1.67 9.47 5.90
N ARG A 82 -2.17 8.31 6.35
CA ARG A 82 -3.26 8.26 7.33
C ARG A 82 -2.84 8.80 8.69
N GLU A 83 -1.62 8.51 9.13
CA GLU A 83 -1.06 9.05 10.38
C GLU A 83 -0.94 10.57 10.31
N LYS A 84 -0.38 11.12 9.22
CA LYS A 84 -0.31 12.58 9.01
C LYS A 84 -1.70 13.22 9.06
N ARG A 85 -2.69 12.65 8.34
CA ARG A 85 -4.08 13.17 8.36
C ARG A 85 -4.77 13.05 9.73
N ARG A 86 -4.31 12.17 10.61
CA ARG A 86 -4.79 12.09 12.00
C ARG A 86 -4.14 13.18 12.83
N ALA A 87 -2.81 13.31 12.73
CA ALA A 87 -2.06 14.37 13.40
C ALA A 87 -2.55 15.78 13.02
N ASP A 88 -2.83 16.04 11.74
CA ASP A 88 -3.36 17.32 11.26
C ASP A 88 -4.74 17.62 11.86
N ARG A 89 -5.61 16.60 11.98
CA ARG A 89 -6.93 16.74 12.59
C ARG A 89 -6.84 17.01 14.08
N ASP A 90 -5.91 16.35 14.77
CA ASP A 90 -5.71 16.57 16.21
C ASP A 90 -5.08 17.94 16.47
N ALA A 91 -4.16 18.39 15.64
CA ALA A 91 -3.60 19.75 15.68
C ALA A 91 -4.69 20.80 15.44
N ALA A 92 -5.57 20.60 14.44
CA ALA A 92 -6.69 21.51 14.17
C ALA A 92 -7.67 21.58 15.34
N LYS A 93 -8.00 20.45 15.98
CA LYS A 93 -8.83 20.43 17.19
C LYS A 93 -8.20 21.20 18.35
N ARG A 94 -6.90 20.99 18.60
CA ARG A 94 -6.18 21.73 19.65
C ARG A 94 -6.11 23.23 19.37
N ALA A 95 -5.93 23.62 18.11
CA ALA A 95 -5.95 25.02 17.70
C ALA A 95 -7.34 25.67 17.92
N LEU A 96 -8.43 24.94 17.67
CA LEU A 96 -9.78 25.42 17.97
C LEU A 96 -10.02 25.61 19.47
N VAL A 97 -9.63 24.64 20.30
CA VAL A 97 -9.75 24.73 21.76
C VAL A 97 -8.95 25.91 22.30
N ALA A 98 -7.70 26.08 21.88
CA ALA A 98 -6.87 27.21 22.30
C ALA A 98 -7.47 28.56 21.88
N ALA A 99 -8.10 28.63 20.69
CA ALA A 99 -8.79 29.84 20.24
C ALA A 99 -10.06 30.13 21.06
N GLU A 100 -10.79 29.10 21.48
CA GLU A 100 -11.95 29.23 22.38
C GLU A 100 -11.54 29.68 23.78
N GLU A 101 -10.46 29.11 24.34
CA GLU A 101 -9.89 29.51 25.63
C GLU A 101 -9.46 30.99 25.62
N TRP A 102 -8.76 31.43 24.56
CA TRP A 102 -8.34 32.82 24.41
C TRP A 102 -9.53 33.80 24.26
N ARG A 103 -10.62 33.36 23.61
CA ARG A 103 -11.85 34.16 23.53
C ARG A 103 -12.56 34.21 24.88
N ALA A 104 -12.58 33.12 25.63
CA ALA A 104 -13.17 33.06 26.95
C ALA A 104 -12.41 33.94 27.96
N SER A 105 -11.08 33.95 27.92
CA SER A 105 -10.24 34.79 28.80
C SER A 105 -10.37 36.30 28.53
N ARG A 106 -10.93 36.70 27.38
CA ARG A 106 -11.18 38.11 27.02
C ARG A 106 -12.60 38.60 27.29
N ARG A 107 -13.52 37.71 27.69
CA ARG A 107 -14.91 38.05 28.01
C ARG A 107 -15.16 38.33 29.50
N TRP A 108 -14.12 38.19 30.32
CA TRP A 108 -14.05 38.62 31.72
C TRP A 108 -13.28 39.93 31.79
#